data_AF-A0A0V0QTZ1-F1
#
_entry.id   AF-A0A0V0QTZ1-F1
#
_cell.length_a   1.000
_cell.length_b   1.000
_cell.length_c   1.000
_cell.angle_alpha   90.00
_cell.angle_beta   90.00
_cell.angle_gamma   90.00
#
_symmetry.space_group_name_H-M   'P 1'
#
loop_
_entity.id
_entity.type
_entity.pdbx_description
1 polymer ?
#
loop_
_entity_poly.entity_id
_entity_poly.type
_entity_poly.pdbx_seq_one_letter_code
_entity_poly.pdbx_strand_id
1 'polypeptide(L)'
;MDLLGGFFGGGRQGGQGRGGPMNYNQQMIAHYQDFLDVIPAYLSQKPDLDGTAKILLPADVLQQISAYQFPIPMLFCITNTYTNKKVFLGIQEFTASPHTVVLPQQFYDQLGCFDGCQVGVSLVTDYKKGKYVKIQPHETAFIDLPNPKAILEHELPQFVQFLSKDQVIEIKHMGKFYKINILEVKPDDESHTICIVDTDVNIDFAPPLDYVEEAVNPLQQITKKTSSQIEREKKESQKFVAFQGGAVRIDSRPIDQKKLKEDQEKLKQQYQQKDYDPRKFKLKHGVRQNLEHNTFTGSGLSIGKTPARYK
;
A
#
# COMPACT_ATOMS: atom_id res chain seq x y z
N MET A 1 -93.04 17.11 31.61
CA MET A 1 -93.46 17.14 33.02
C MET A 1 -92.58 16.10 33.70
N ASP A 2 -91.51 16.39 34.43
CA ASP A 2 -91.05 17.58 35.18
C ASP A 2 -89.50 17.55 35.20
N LEU A 3 -88.75 18.61 34.89
CA LEU A 3 -88.31 19.75 35.70
C LEU A 3 -87.49 19.44 36.99
N LEU A 4 -86.19 19.79 36.90
CA LEU A 4 -85.28 20.43 37.89
C LEU A 4 -84.72 19.68 39.13
N GLY A 5 -83.38 19.61 39.20
CA GLY A 5 -82.63 20.31 40.27
C GLY A 5 -81.53 19.55 41.05
N GLY A 6 -80.25 19.89 40.78
CA GLY A 6 -79.07 19.86 41.70
C GLY A 6 -78.48 18.49 42.10
N PHE A 7 -77.24 18.32 42.56
CA PHE A 7 -75.97 19.07 42.56
C PHE A 7 -74.88 18.07 43.09
N PHE A 8 -73.60 18.35 42.85
CA PHE A 8 -72.37 17.79 43.48
C PHE A 8 -71.79 16.43 43.03
N GLY A 9 -70.45 16.42 42.86
CA GLY A 9 -69.61 15.24 43.14
C GLY A 9 -68.61 14.87 42.05
N GLY A 10 -67.36 15.36 42.16
CA GLY A 10 -66.27 15.03 41.23
C GLY A 10 -65.75 13.60 41.35
N GLY A 11 -64.95 13.20 40.35
CA GLY A 11 -64.18 11.96 40.39
C GLY A 11 -63.92 11.36 39.00
N ARG A 12 -62.98 11.95 38.25
CA ARG A 12 -62.38 11.34 37.06
C ARG A 12 -61.62 10.07 37.49
N GLN A 13 -62.16 8.89 37.21
CA GLN A 13 -61.46 7.61 37.32
C GLN A 13 -61.05 7.16 35.92
N GLY A 14 -59.80 7.44 35.56
CA GLY A 14 -59.21 7.06 34.27
C GLY A 14 -58.27 5.86 34.44
N GLY A 15 -58.66 4.74 33.83
CA GLY A 15 -57.82 3.70 33.21
C GLY A 15 -56.51 3.28 33.89
N GLN A 16 -56.54 2.15 34.60
CA GLN A 16 -55.35 1.34 34.85
C GLN A 16 -54.97 0.58 33.58
N GLY A 17 -54.08 1.18 32.77
CA GLY A 17 -53.23 0.44 31.84
C GLY A 17 -52.00 -0.07 32.59
N ARG A 18 -51.96 -1.38 32.87
CA ARG A 18 -50.78 -2.06 33.43
C ARG A 18 -49.65 -2.02 32.39
N GLY A 19 -48.78 -1.01 32.48
CA GLY A 19 -47.45 -1.05 31.88
C GLY A 19 -46.64 -2.12 32.58
N GLY A 20 -46.22 -3.14 31.83
CA GLY A 20 -45.24 -4.12 32.30
C GLY A 20 -43.93 -3.42 32.71
N PRO A 21 -43.12 -4.04 33.59
CA PRO A 21 -41.87 -3.45 34.02
C PRO A 21 -40.98 -3.20 32.81
N MET A 22 -40.65 -1.93 32.57
CA MET A 22 -39.59 -1.55 31.65
C MET A 22 -38.32 -2.31 32.05
N ASN A 23 -37.80 -3.06 31.11
CA ASN A 23 -36.53 -3.76 31.21
C ASN A 23 -35.42 -2.70 31.30
N TYR A 24 -34.97 -2.33 32.50
CA TYR A 24 -33.83 -1.43 32.74
C TYR A 24 -32.47 -2.07 32.37
N ASN A 25 -32.47 -3.02 31.43
CA ASN A 25 -31.27 -3.63 30.84
C ASN A 25 -31.02 -3.11 29.42
N GLN A 26 -31.35 -1.84 29.16
CA GLN A 26 -30.56 -1.09 28.19
C GLN A 26 -29.33 -0.62 28.98
N GLN A 27 -28.25 -1.41 28.92
CA GLN A 27 -26.94 -1.02 29.43
C GLN A 27 -26.62 0.37 28.88
N MET A 28 -26.74 1.39 29.72
CA MET A 28 -26.11 2.68 29.48
C MET A 28 -24.62 2.39 29.59
N ILE A 29 -23.99 2.01 28.47
CA ILE A 29 -22.54 2.06 28.38
C ILE A 29 -22.23 3.55 28.49
N ALA A 30 -21.83 3.97 29.70
CA ALA A 30 -21.38 5.32 29.94
C ALA A 30 -20.06 5.49 29.18
N HIS A 31 -20.15 5.84 27.91
CA HIS A 31 -19.02 6.34 27.16
C HIS A 31 -18.67 7.67 27.82
N TYR A 32 -17.60 7.69 28.61
CA TYR A 32 -17.02 8.95 29.07
C TYR A 32 -16.90 9.86 27.85
N GLN A 33 -17.49 11.04 27.92
CA GLN A 33 -17.44 12.04 26.87
C GLN A 33 -17.35 13.41 27.52
N ASP A 34 -16.32 14.16 27.14
CA ASP A 34 -16.07 15.49 27.66
C ASP A 34 -15.47 16.38 26.57
N PHE A 35 -15.45 17.69 26.82
CA PHE A 35 -14.82 18.67 25.94
C PHE A 35 -13.63 19.29 26.66
N LEU A 36 -12.44 19.11 26.08
CA LEU A 36 -11.18 19.55 26.67
C LEU A 36 -10.44 20.49 25.74
N ASP A 37 -9.70 21.43 26.32
CA ASP A 37 -8.84 22.34 25.57
C ASP A 37 -7.55 21.61 25.16
N VAL A 38 -7.18 21.74 23.89
CA VAL A 38 -5.99 21.06 23.36
C VAL A 38 -4.72 21.85 23.70
N ILE A 39 -3.74 21.15 24.25
CA ILE A 39 -2.37 21.65 24.41
C ILE A 39 -1.43 20.77 23.57
N PRO A 40 -0.66 21.33 22.64
CA PRO A 40 0.37 20.56 21.93
C PRO A 40 1.54 20.21 22.87
N ALA A 41 2.15 19.04 22.64
CA ALA A 41 3.21 18.48 23.48
C ALA A 41 4.39 19.43 23.74
N TYR A 42 4.78 20.22 22.71
CA TYR A 42 5.89 21.16 22.82
C TYR A 42 5.65 22.28 23.84
N LEU A 43 4.40 22.68 24.08
CA LEU A 43 4.06 23.68 25.11
C LEU A 43 4.07 23.08 26.52
N SER A 44 3.76 21.79 26.64
CA SER A 44 3.69 21.06 27.91
C SER A 44 5.08 20.59 28.41
N GLN A 45 6.16 20.92 27.68
CA GLN A 45 7.54 20.49 27.97
C GLN A 45 7.70 18.97 28.09
N LYS A 46 6.88 18.20 27.36
CA LYS A 46 6.90 16.73 27.35
C LYS A 46 7.34 16.23 25.95
N PRO A 47 8.62 16.34 25.58
CA PRO A 47 9.10 15.93 24.26
C PRO A 47 9.00 14.42 24.04
N ASP A 48 8.97 13.63 25.11
CA ASP A 48 8.87 12.16 25.05
C ASP A 48 7.50 11.68 24.55
N LEU A 49 6.51 12.58 24.49
CA LEU A 49 5.18 12.30 23.95
C LEU A 49 5.18 12.29 22.41
N ASP A 50 6.09 13.06 21.78
CA ASP A 50 6.19 13.16 20.33
C ASP A 50 6.73 11.87 19.71
N GLY A 51 6.13 11.45 18.60
CA GLY A 51 6.38 10.13 17.99
C GLY A 51 5.64 8.97 18.68
N THR A 52 4.92 9.23 19.77
CA THR A 52 4.00 8.25 20.37
C THR A 52 2.57 8.52 19.92
N ALA A 53 1.75 7.47 19.80
CA ALA A 53 0.30 7.58 19.62
C ALA A 53 -0.45 7.53 20.96
N LYS A 54 0.08 8.26 21.94
CA LYS A 54 -0.47 8.36 23.28
C LYS A 54 -0.75 9.81 23.66
N ILE A 55 -1.70 10.02 24.56
CA ILE A 55 -2.10 11.34 25.06
C ILE A 55 -1.94 11.45 26.56
N LEU A 56 -1.98 12.67 27.08
CA LEU A 56 -2.13 12.93 28.51
C LEU A 56 -3.51 13.51 28.78
N LEU A 57 -4.20 12.95 29.76
CA LEU A 57 -5.51 13.42 30.21
C LEU A 57 -5.45 13.98 31.63
N PRO A 58 -6.42 14.79 32.05
CA PRO A 58 -6.53 15.25 33.44
C PRO A 58 -6.83 14.10 34.41
N ALA A 59 -6.41 14.25 35.67
CA ALA A 59 -6.73 13.28 36.73
C ALA A 59 -8.26 13.12 36.96
N ASP A 60 -9.04 14.16 36.68
CA ASP A 60 -10.51 14.14 36.82
C ASP A 60 -11.15 13.10 35.90
N VAL A 61 -10.57 12.89 34.72
CA VAL A 61 -11.03 11.88 33.75
C VAL A 61 -10.86 10.47 34.32
N LEU A 62 -9.73 10.21 34.97
CA LEU A 62 -9.50 8.94 35.65
C LEU A 62 -10.53 8.71 36.77
N GLN A 63 -10.87 9.73 37.55
CA GLN A 63 -11.88 9.59 38.61
C GLN A 63 -13.24 9.19 38.03
N GLN A 64 -13.68 9.82 36.94
CA GLN A 64 -14.95 9.49 36.28
C GLN A 64 -14.93 8.08 35.68
N ILE A 65 -13.81 7.68 35.08
CA ILE A 65 -13.64 6.39 34.41
C ILE A 65 -13.43 5.26 35.43
N SER A 66 -12.81 5.54 36.59
CA SER A 66 -12.50 4.53 37.63
C SER A 66 -13.73 3.88 38.24
N ALA A 67 -14.89 4.53 38.16
CA ALA A 67 -16.16 3.95 38.60
C ALA A 67 -16.59 2.74 37.78
N TYR A 68 -16.00 2.54 36.59
CA TYR A 68 -16.34 1.49 35.65
C TYR A 68 -15.12 0.58 35.38
N GLN A 69 -15.39 -0.69 35.14
CA GLN A 69 -14.35 -1.66 34.82
C GLN A 69 -14.08 -1.67 33.32
N PHE A 70 -13.09 -0.89 32.88
CA PHE A 70 -12.72 -0.79 31.47
C PHE A 70 -11.57 -1.74 31.09
N PRO A 71 -11.54 -2.20 29.82
CA PRO A 71 -10.45 -2.99 29.31
C PRO A 71 -9.17 -2.15 29.22
N ILE A 72 -8.05 -2.75 29.61
CA ILE A 72 -6.70 -2.20 29.40
C ILE A 72 -6.13 -2.89 28.16
N PRO A 73 -5.55 -2.16 27.19
CA PRO A 73 -5.31 -0.70 27.16
C PRO A 73 -6.57 0.16 26.91
N MET A 74 -6.60 1.39 27.41
CA MET A 74 -7.72 2.33 27.16
C MET A 74 -7.53 3.10 25.84
N LEU A 75 -8.59 3.16 25.02
CA LEU A 75 -8.62 3.88 23.75
C LEU A 75 -9.53 5.10 23.85
N PHE A 76 -9.03 6.25 23.42
CA PHE A 76 -9.81 7.49 23.35
C PHE A 76 -9.95 7.96 21.90
N CYS A 77 -11.15 8.34 21.52
CA CYS A 77 -11.43 9.06 20.29
C CYS A 77 -11.40 10.55 20.57
N ILE A 78 -10.59 11.26 19.80
CA ILE A 78 -10.42 12.72 19.89
C ILE A 78 -10.99 13.30 18.62
N THR A 79 -12.06 14.06 18.78
CA THR A 79 -12.79 14.70 17.69
C THR A 79 -12.58 16.20 17.76
N ASN A 80 -12.03 16.79 16.71
CA ASN A 80 -12.00 18.24 16.60
C ASN A 80 -13.41 18.76 16.28
N THR A 81 -13.92 19.66 17.11
CA THR A 81 -15.27 20.23 16.99
C THR A 81 -15.42 21.15 15.77
N TYR A 82 -14.33 21.73 15.27
CA TYR A 82 -14.33 22.63 14.12
C TYR A 82 -14.18 21.89 12.79
N THR A 83 -13.23 20.95 12.70
CA THR A 83 -12.91 20.24 11.44
C THR A 83 -13.68 18.92 11.31
N ASN A 84 -14.32 18.44 12.38
CA ASN A 84 -14.96 17.12 12.49
C ASN A 84 -14.01 15.95 12.20
N LYS A 85 -12.70 16.19 12.18
CA LYS A 85 -11.69 15.13 12.06
C LYS A 85 -11.59 14.37 13.38
N LYS A 86 -11.32 13.08 13.28
CA LYS A 86 -11.20 12.16 14.40
C LYS A 86 -9.87 11.44 14.35
N VAL A 87 -9.28 11.23 15.51
CA VAL A 87 -8.12 10.35 15.70
C VAL A 87 -8.36 9.47 16.91
N PHE A 88 -7.85 8.25 16.88
CA PHE A 88 -7.93 7.33 18.01
C PHE A 88 -6.55 7.18 18.60
N LEU A 89 -6.43 7.44 19.89
CA LEU A 89 -5.15 7.45 20.60
C LEU A 89 -5.26 6.69 21.93
N GLY A 90 -4.15 6.07 22.31
CA GLY A 90 -4.02 5.45 23.63
C GLY A 90 -3.76 6.48 24.71
N ILE A 91 -3.95 6.09 25.97
CA ILE A 91 -3.56 6.91 27.11
C ILE A 91 -2.11 6.60 27.52
N GLN A 92 -1.32 7.64 27.79
CA GLN A 92 -0.04 7.47 28.49
C GLN A 92 -0.26 7.58 30.00
N GLU A 93 -0.72 8.74 30.47
CA GLU A 93 -0.89 9.03 31.89
C GLU A 93 -1.99 10.08 32.12
N PHE A 94 -2.52 10.10 33.34
CA PHE A 94 -3.50 11.10 33.79
C PHE A 94 -2.82 12.25 34.54
N THR A 95 -1.89 12.94 33.89
CA THR A 95 -1.06 14.02 34.48
C THR A 95 -1.25 15.38 33.82
N ALA A 96 -2.22 15.54 32.90
CA ALA A 96 -2.50 16.83 32.29
C ALA A 96 -3.17 17.80 33.26
N SER A 97 -3.10 19.10 32.96
CA SER A 97 -3.78 20.12 33.75
C SER A 97 -5.31 19.95 33.65
N PRO A 98 -6.09 20.34 34.67
CA PRO A 98 -7.55 20.25 34.63
C PRO A 98 -8.13 20.88 33.37
N HIS A 99 -9.14 20.23 32.78
CA HIS A 99 -9.82 20.63 31.54
C HIS A 99 -8.95 20.69 30.26
N THR A 100 -7.75 20.12 30.27
CA THR A 100 -6.84 20.14 29.10
C THR A 100 -6.44 18.74 28.66
N VAL A 101 -6.24 18.55 27.36
CA VAL A 101 -5.66 17.31 26.78
C VAL A 101 -4.35 17.64 26.09
N VAL A 102 -3.30 16.88 26.40
CA VAL A 102 -2.01 17.05 25.73
C VAL A 102 -1.90 16.07 24.57
N LEU A 103 -1.70 16.60 23.36
CA LEU A 103 -1.54 15.81 22.14
C LEU A 103 -0.11 15.86 21.60
N PRO A 104 0.43 14.75 21.07
CA PRO A 104 1.62 14.77 20.23
C PRO A 104 1.43 15.71 19.03
N GLN A 105 2.51 16.36 18.59
CA GLN A 105 2.46 17.35 17.51
C GLN A 105 1.84 16.78 16.22
N GLN A 106 2.20 15.53 15.86
CA GLN A 106 1.68 14.84 14.68
C GLN A 106 0.14 14.79 14.64
N PHE A 107 -0.51 14.53 15.78
CA PHE A 107 -1.98 14.39 15.85
C PHE A 107 -2.67 15.74 15.99
N TYR A 108 -2.01 16.70 16.63
CA TYR A 108 -2.44 18.10 16.64
C TYR A 108 -2.57 18.63 15.20
N ASP A 109 -1.56 18.38 14.38
CA ASP A 109 -1.53 18.77 12.97
C ASP A 109 -2.56 17.98 12.14
N GLN A 110 -2.67 16.67 12.36
CA GLN A 110 -3.63 15.82 11.65
C GLN A 110 -5.08 16.25 11.90
N LEU A 111 -5.43 16.58 13.14
CA LEU A 111 -6.74 17.10 13.54
C LEU A 111 -7.01 18.52 13.02
N GLY A 112 -5.97 19.25 12.60
CA GLY A 112 -6.07 20.66 12.23
C GLY A 112 -6.46 21.54 13.41
N CYS A 113 -5.89 21.25 14.58
CA CYS A 113 -6.07 22.08 15.76
C CYS A 113 -5.31 23.40 15.61
N PHE A 114 -5.76 24.41 16.35
CA PHE A 114 -5.10 25.72 16.50
C PHE A 114 -5.11 26.11 17.98
N ASP A 115 -4.36 27.15 18.36
CA ASP A 115 -4.27 27.57 19.76
C ASP A 115 -5.65 27.95 20.33
N GLY A 116 -6.03 27.34 21.45
CA GLY A 116 -7.37 27.50 22.04
C GLY A 116 -8.45 26.64 21.38
N CYS A 117 -8.10 25.69 20.53
CA CYS A 117 -9.04 24.72 19.97
C CYS A 117 -9.54 23.75 21.05
N GLN A 118 -10.85 23.58 21.11
CA GLN A 118 -11.51 22.58 21.97
C GLN A 118 -11.81 21.30 21.18
N VAL A 119 -11.49 20.15 21.78
CA VAL A 119 -11.78 18.82 21.21
C VAL A 119 -12.76 18.05 22.09
N GLY A 120 -13.62 17.27 21.44
CA GLY A 120 -14.40 16.24 22.12
C GLY A 120 -13.52 15.02 22.36
N VAL A 121 -13.41 14.59 23.61
CA VAL A 121 -12.72 13.37 24.01
C VAL A 121 -13.75 12.36 24.47
N SER A 122 -13.77 11.19 23.83
CA SER A 122 -14.68 10.10 24.20
C SER A 122 -13.96 8.78 24.38
N LEU A 123 -14.32 8.02 25.39
CA LEU A 123 -13.78 6.67 25.62
C LEU A 123 -14.42 5.65 24.67
N VAL A 124 -13.57 4.88 24.00
CA VAL A 124 -13.98 3.83 23.06
C VAL A 124 -13.65 2.46 23.66
N THR A 125 -14.67 1.64 23.87
CA THR A 125 -14.54 0.28 24.41
C THR A 125 -14.56 -0.79 23.34
N ASP A 126 -15.01 -0.43 22.14
CA ASP A 126 -15.36 -1.39 21.09
C ASP A 126 -14.22 -1.50 20.08
N TYR A 127 -13.20 -2.28 20.46
CA TYR A 127 -12.09 -2.62 19.60
C TYR A 127 -11.73 -4.10 19.77
N LYS A 128 -11.20 -4.73 18.71
CA LYS A 128 -10.70 -6.11 18.75
C LYS A 128 -9.20 -6.17 18.56
N LYS A 129 -8.63 -7.32 18.92
CA LYS A 129 -7.24 -7.66 18.64
C LYS A 129 -6.99 -7.74 17.13
N GLY A 130 -5.97 -7.04 16.67
CA GLY A 130 -5.57 -7.00 15.28
C GLY A 130 -5.06 -8.35 14.78
N LYS A 131 -5.32 -8.63 13.50
CA LYS A 131 -4.79 -9.81 12.79
C LYS A 131 -4.05 -9.44 11.52
N TYR A 132 -4.46 -8.37 10.86
CA TYR A 132 -3.85 -7.87 9.65
C TYR A 132 -3.96 -6.36 9.57
N VAL A 133 -2.93 -5.72 9.04
CA VAL A 133 -2.90 -4.30 8.72
C VAL A 133 -2.21 -4.08 7.38
N LYS A 134 -2.79 -3.21 6.56
CA LYS A 134 -2.16 -2.71 5.35
C LYS A 134 -1.72 -1.28 5.56
N ILE A 135 -0.43 -1.04 5.39
CA ILE A 135 0.19 0.25 5.64
C ILE A 135 0.82 0.82 4.38
N GLN A 136 0.87 2.13 4.30
CA GLN A 136 1.48 2.87 3.20
C GLN A 136 2.52 3.85 3.75
N PRO A 137 3.81 3.57 3.59
CA PRO A 137 4.86 4.53 3.91
C PRO A 137 4.75 5.78 3.01
N HIS A 138 5.11 6.95 3.53
CA HIS A 138 5.16 8.17 2.71
C HIS A 138 6.39 8.17 1.81
N GLU A 139 7.54 7.78 2.37
CA GLU A 139 8.84 7.82 1.70
C GLU A 139 9.31 6.41 1.27
N THR A 140 9.91 6.32 0.09
CA THR A 140 10.61 5.11 -0.41
C THR A 140 11.80 4.74 0.49
N ALA A 141 12.42 5.74 1.14
CA ALA A 141 13.52 5.57 2.07
C ALA A 141 13.21 4.60 3.23
N PHE A 142 11.94 4.43 3.60
CA PHE A 142 11.54 3.45 4.62
C PHE A 142 11.59 2.01 4.08
N ILE A 143 11.19 1.81 2.82
CA ILE A 143 11.18 0.49 2.16
C ILE A 143 12.61 0.02 1.86
N ASP A 144 13.50 0.97 1.57
CA ASP A 144 14.92 0.71 1.31
C ASP A 144 15.71 0.32 2.58
N LEU A 145 15.13 0.46 3.78
CA LEU A 145 15.77 0.04 5.03
C LEU A 145 15.98 -1.49 5.07
N PRO A 146 17.02 -1.95 5.80
CA PRO A 146 17.18 -3.38 6.04
C PRO A 146 16.03 -3.91 6.90
N ASN A 147 15.25 -4.84 6.36
CA ASN A 147 14.12 -5.50 7.03
C ASN A 147 13.06 -4.52 7.60
N PRO A 148 12.30 -3.79 6.75
CA PRO A 148 11.33 -2.79 7.20
C PRO A 148 10.20 -3.39 8.06
N LYS A 149 9.84 -4.67 7.82
CA LYS A 149 8.83 -5.37 8.61
C LYS A 149 9.25 -5.56 10.07
N ALA A 150 10.50 -5.96 10.30
CA ALA A 150 11.02 -6.18 11.65
C ALA A 150 11.10 -4.86 12.45
N ILE A 151 11.43 -3.76 11.78
CA ILE A 151 11.41 -2.42 12.39
C ILE A 151 10.00 -2.11 12.90
N LEU A 152 8.96 -2.35 12.11
CA LEU A 152 7.58 -2.11 12.52
C LEU A 152 7.13 -3.01 13.66
N GLU A 153 7.48 -4.30 13.61
CA GLU A 153 7.15 -5.25 14.69
C GLU A 153 7.80 -4.84 16.03
N HIS A 154 8.98 -4.20 15.99
CA HIS A 154 9.65 -3.69 17.18
C HIS A 154 9.09 -2.33 17.64
N GLU A 155 8.93 -1.38 16.72
CA GLU A 155 8.59 0.01 17.06
C GLU A 155 7.09 0.20 17.31
N LEU A 156 6.21 -0.45 16.55
CA LEU A 156 4.76 -0.24 16.66
C LEU A 156 4.25 -0.52 18.09
N PRO A 157 4.52 -1.68 18.73
CA PRO A 157 3.96 -1.96 20.06
C PRO A 157 4.44 -1.01 21.15
N GLN A 158 5.62 -0.40 20.99
CA GLN A 158 6.20 0.53 21.97
C GLN A 158 5.47 1.88 21.97
N PHE A 159 5.21 2.39 20.77
CA PHE A 159 4.75 3.76 20.56
C PHE A 159 3.27 3.86 20.19
N VAL A 160 2.69 2.80 19.61
CA VAL A 160 1.33 2.76 19.07
C VAL A 160 0.60 1.54 19.61
N GLN A 161 -0.45 1.75 20.41
CA GLN A 161 -1.26 0.65 20.96
C GLN A 161 -2.43 0.27 20.03
N PHE A 162 -2.89 1.25 19.24
CA PHE A 162 -4.08 1.15 18.41
C PHE A 162 -3.78 1.65 17.01
N LEU A 163 -4.29 0.94 16.01
CA LEU A 163 -4.21 1.34 14.61
C LEU A 163 -5.63 1.53 14.09
N SER A 164 -5.91 2.72 13.58
CA SER A 164 -7.19 3.07 12.99
C SER A 164 -7.05 3.29 11.51
N LYS A 165 -8.08 2.89 10.76
CA LYS A 165 -8.15 3.12 9.33
C LYS A 165 -8.07 4.63 9.01
N ASP A 166 -7.36 4.97 7.95
CA ASP A 166 -7.15 6.33 7.45
C ASP A 166 -6.41 7.27 8.42
N GLN A 167 -5.79 6.73 9.49
CA GLN A 167 -4.94 7.48 10.40
C GLN A 167 -3.48 7.47 9.93
N VAL A 168 -2.79 8.59 10.16
CA VAL A 168 -1.35 8.73 9.90
C VAL A 168 -0.61 8.56 11.23
N ILE A 169 0.44 7.73 11.22
CA ILE A 169 1.31 7.54 12.37
C ILE A 169 2.75 7.86 11.98
N GLU A 170 3.51 8.38 12.93
CA GLU A 170 4.95 8.59 12.79
C GLU A 170 5.73 7.60 13.65
N ILE A 171 6.78 7.03 13.05
CA ILE A 171 7.70 6.11 13.74
C ILE A 171 9.10 6.68 13.67
N LYS A 172 9.82 6.65 14.80
CA LYS A 172 11.19 7.13 14.90
C LYS A 172 12.17 5.96 14.80
N HIS A 173 12.93 5.88 13.72
CA HIS A 173 13.96 4.85 13.55
C HIS A 173 15.29 5.50 13.14
N MET A 174 16.39 5.12 13.81
CA MET A 174 17.75 5.65 13.58
C MET A 174 17.82 7.20 13.58
N GLY A 175 17.03 7.85 14.43
CA GLY A 175 17.00 9.32 14.55
C GLY A 175 16.21 10.04 13.45
N LYS A 176 15.51 9.32 12.56
CA LYS A 176 14.60 9.89 11.56
C LYS A 176 13.15 9.48 11.85
N PHE A 177 12.22 10.38 11.57
CA PHE A 177 10.79 10.13 11.65
C PHE A 177 10.25 9.72 10.29
N TYR A 178 9.54 8.60 10.23
CA TYR A 178 8.90 8.07 9.04
C TYR A 178 7.38 8.12 9.21
N LYS A 179 6.69 8.79 8.30
CA LYS A 179 5.23 8.87 8.24
C LYS A 179 4.65 7.66 7.52
N ILE A 180 3.61 7.07 8.09
CA ILE A 180 2.95 5.88 7.58
C ILE A 180 1.44 6.07 7.67
N ASN A 181 0.73 5.86 6.57
CA ASN A 181 -0.73 5.81 6.55
C ASN A 181 -1.22 4.39 6.80
N ILE A 182 -2.30 4.26 7.54
CA ILE A 182 -3.00 2.99 7.75
C ILE A 182 -4.15 2.93 6.75
N LEU A 183 -4.09 2.03 5.77
CA LEU A 183 -5.10 1.92 4.72
C LEU A 183 -6.23 0.96 5.10
N GLU A 184 -5.87 -0.19 5.66
CA GLU A 184 -6.82 -1.24 6.02
C GLU A 184 -6.41 -1.91 7.33
N VAL A 185 -7.42 -2.27 8.14
CA VAL A 185 -7.26 -3.01 9.39
C VAL A 185 -8.21 -4.20 9.40
N LYS A 186 -7.80 -5.32 10.01
CA LYS A 186 -8.65 -6.49 10.20
C LYS A 186 -8.46 -7.09 11.60
N PRO A 187 -9.54 -7.49 12.30
CA PRO A 187 -10.95 -7.42 11.90
C PRO A 187 -11.44 -5.97 11.75
N ASP A 188 -12.36 -5.75 10.81
CA ASP A 188 -12.97 -4.44 10.60
C ASP A 188 -14.25 -4.38 11.45
N ASP A 189 -14.21 -3.51 12.47
CA ASP A 189 -15.31 -3.29 13.41
C ASP A 189 -15.89 -1.88 13.22
N GLU A 190 -16.93 -1.52 13.96
CA GLU A 190 -17.63 -0.22 13.83
C GLU A 190 -16.70 0.99 14.04
N SER A 191 -15.68 0.84 14.89
CA SER A 191 -14.68 1.87 15.17
C SER A 191 -13.51 1.88 14.16
N HIS A 192 -13.47 0.96 13.20
CA HIS A 192 -12.37 0.76 12.24
C HIS A 192 -10.98 0.80 12.91
N THR A 193 -10.90 0.30 14.15
CA THR A 193 -9.72 0.39 15.01
C THR A 193 -9.37 -0.98 15.58
N ILE A 194 -8.10 -1.33 15.51
CA ILE A 194 -7.56 -2.59 16.06
C ILE A 194 -6.54 -2.30 17.16
N CYS A 195 -6.53 -3.15 18.19
CA CYS A 195 -5.50 -3.16 19.23
C CYS A 195 -4.37 -4.09 18.79
N ILE A 196 -3.14 -3.60 18.85
CA ILE A 196 -1.93 -4.35 18.44
C ILE A 196 -1.06 -4.81 19.62
N VAL A 197 -1.50 -4.56 20.85
CA VAL A 197 -0.79 -4.94 22.08
C VAL A 197 -0.90 -6.44 22.31
N ASP A 198 0.24 -7.10 22.55
CA ASP A 198 0.37 -8.55 22.79
C ASP A 198 -0.28 -9.42 21.69
N THR A 199 -0.13 -8.98 20.44
CA THR A 199 -0.69 -9.67 19.27
C THR A 199 0.25 -9.66 18.09
N ASP A 200 0.38 -10.81 17.43
CA ASP A 200 1.06 -10.92 16.16
C ASP A 200 0.13 -10.46 15.03
N VAL A 201 0.43 -9.31 14.42
CA VAL A 201 -0.35 -8.73 13.33
C VAL A 201 0.40 -8.92 12.01
N ASN A 202 -0.29 -9.45 10.99
CA ASN A 202 0.28 -9.53 9.65
C ASN A 202 0.32 -8.15 8.99
N ILE A 203 1.52 -7.67 8.68
CA ILE A 203 1.76 -6.38 8.04
C ILE A 203 1.94 -6.58 6.53
N ASP A 204 1.19 -5.81 5.74
CA ASP A 204 1.29 -5.74 4.28
C ASP A 204 1.61 -4.30 3.83
N PHE A 205 2.42 -4.17 2.78
CA PHE A 205 2.94 -2.89 2.31
C PHE A 205 2.25 -2.46 1.03
N ALA A 206 1.64 -1.28 1.06
CA ALA A 206 1.21 -0.56 -0.13
C ALA A 206 2.38 0.25 -0.73
N PRO A 207 2.33 0.56 -2.04
CA PRO A 207 3.34 1.40 -2.69
C PRO A 207 3.42 2.77 -2.00
N PRO A 208 4.63 3.30 -1.75
CA PRO A 208 4.78 4.54 -1.01
C PRO A 208 4.26 5.73 -1.83
N LEU A 209 3.89 6.81 -1.14
CA LEU A 209 3.32 7.99 -1.79
C LEU A 209 4.30 8.66 -2.78
N ASP A 210 5.59 8.63 -2.46
CA ASP A 210 6.66 9.20 -3.29
C ASP A 210 7.17 8.23 -4.39
N TYR A 211 6.48 7.10 -4.62
CA TYR A 211 6.89 6.17 -5.66
C TYR A 211 6.64 6.76 -7.05
N VAL A 212 7.70 7.24 -7.69
CA VAL A 212 7.72 7.50 -9.13
C VAL A 212 8.14 6.20 -9.81
N GLU A 213 7.21 5.57 -10.55
CA GLU A 213 7.51 4.41 -11.37
C GLU A 213 8.48 4.86 -12.47
N GLU A 214 9.78 4.61 -12.29
CA GLU A 214 10.76 4.87 -13.33
C GLU A 214 10.33 4.09 -14.57
N ALA A 215 9.97 4.82 -15.64
CA ALA A 215 9.62 4.23 -16.91
C ALA A 215 10.79 3.32 -17.32
N VAL A 216 10.56 2.01 -17.20
CA VAL A 216 11.60 1.02 -17.38
C VAL A 216 12.11 1.20 -18.80
N ASN A 217 13.31 1.77 -18.95
CA ASN A 217 14.01 1.70 -20.21
C ASN A 217 14.06 0.20 -20.53
N PRO A 218 13.52 -0.28 -21.67
CA PRO A 218 13.40 -1.71 -21.96
C PRO A 218 14.73 -2.48 -21.98
N LEU A 219 15.85 -1.78 -21.79
CA LEU A 219 17.21 -2.29 -21.69
C LEU A 219 17.59 -2.84 -20.30
N GLN A 220 16.88 -2.51 -19.21
CA GLN A 220 17.24 -2.97 -17.86
C GLN A 220 16.52 -4.24 -17.37
N GLN A 221 15.47 -4.69 -18.05
CA GLN A 221 14.73 -5.91 -17.68
C GLN A 221 15.50 -7.23 -17.95
N ILE A 222 16.70 -7.16 -18.55
CA ILE A 222 17.47 -8.35 -18.92
C ILE A 222 18.14 -9.00 -17.70
N THR A 223 18.29 -8.31 -16.57
CA THR A 223 19.14 -8.79 -15.46
C THR A 223 18.41 -9.52 -14.32
N LYS A 224 17.06 -9.51 -14.25
CA LYS A 224 16.30 -10.17 -13.17
C LYS A 224 15.20 -11.14 -13.63
N LYS A 225 15.18 -11.55 -14.89
CA LYS A 225 14.39 -12.71 -15.32
C LYS A 225 15.32 -13.88 -15.57
N THR A 226 15.14 -14.92 -14.76
CA THR A 226 15.77 -16.24 -14.90
C THR A 226 15.74 -16.64 -16.37
N SER A 227 16.93 -16.93 -16.94
CA SER A 227 17.17 -17.18 -18.37
C SER A 227 16.26 -18.22 -19.02
N SER A 228 15.63 -19.08 -18.22
CA SER A 228 14.73 -20.15 -18.64
C SER A 228 13.36 -19.71 -19.13
N GLN A 229 12.82 -18.56 -18.68
CA GLN A 229 11.51 -18.07 -19.15
C GLN A 229 11.60 -17.23 -20.42
N ILE A 230 12.67 -16.43 -20.57
CA ILE A 230 12.90 -15.61 -21.78
C ILE A 230 13.13 -16.48 -23.02
N GLU A 231 13.78 -17.64 -22.88
CA GLU A 231 13.98 -18.56 -24.01
C GLU A 231 12.71 -19.25 -24.50
N ARG A 232 11.68 -19.41 -23.66
CA ARG A 232 10.41 -20.04 -24.07
C ARG A 232 9.55 -19.07 -24.87
N GLU A 233 9.44 -17.81 -24.44
CA GLU A 233 8.67 -16.78 -25.15
C GLU A 233 9.37 -16.29 -26.44
N LYS A 234 10.72 -16.26 -26.48
CA LYS A 234 11.45 -15.92 -27.71
C LYS A 234 11.38 -17.02 -28.78
N LYS A 235 11.16 -18.28 -28.41
CA LYS A 235 11.02 -19.38 -29.37
C LYS A 235 9.68 -19.34 -30.13
N GLU A 236 8.62 -18.80 -29.54
CA GLU A 236 7.32 -18.69 -30.20
C GLU A 236 7.22 -17.54 -31.21
N SER A 237 8.09 -16.53 -31.12
CA SER A 237 7.95 -15.28 -31.89
C SER A 237 8.94 -15.11 -33.06
N GLN A 238 9.97 -15.93 -33.19
CA GLN A 238 10.89 -15.85 -34.33
C GLN A 238 10.39 -16.63 -35.55
N LYS A 239 9.35 -16.12 -36.21
CA LYS A 239 9.02 -16.56 -37.58
C LYS A 239 10.15 -16.08 -38.51
N PHE A 240 10.82 -17.02 -39.17
CA PHE A 240 11.85 -16.75 -40.17
C PHE A 240 11.31 -15.83 -41.29
N VAL A 241 11.87 -14.62 -41.40
CA VAL A 241 11.60 -13.70 -42.51
C VAL A 241 12.77 -13.82 -43.48
N ALA A 242 12.51 -14.40 -44.66
CA ALA A 242 13.50 -14.42 -45.74
C ALA A 242 13.79 -12.99 -46.23
N PHE A 243 14.99 -12.77 -46.77
CA PHE A 243 15.40 -11.51 -47.38
C PHE A 243 14.34 -10.99 -48.37
N GLN A 244 13.78 -9.81 -48.09
CA GLN A 244 12.69 -9.20 -48.87
C GLN A 244 13.18 -8.27 -49.98
N GLY A 245 14.50 -8.18 -50.22
CA GLY A 245 15.05 -7.36 -51.29
C GLY A 245 14.71 -7.92 -52.68
N GLY A 246 14.40 -7.05 -53.63
CA GLY A 246 14.14 -7.44 -55.01
C GLY A 246 15.38 -8.01 -55.68
N ALA A 247 15.33 -9.27 -56.13
CA ALA A 247 16.43 -9.89 -56.86
C ALA A 247 16.33 -9.58 -58.36
N VAL A 248 17.44 -9.21 -58.99
CA VAL A 248 17.54 -8.97 -60.44
C VAL A 248 18.60 -9.89 -61.03
N ARG A 249 18.27 -10.61 -62.10
CA ARG A 249 19.24 -11.43 -62.83
C ARG A 249 20.19 -10.53 -63.60
N ILE A 250 21.48 -10.82 -63.47
CA ILE A 250 22.55 -10.10 -64.16
C ILE A 250 22.42 -10.24 -65.70
N ASP A 251 21.81 -11.34 -66.18
CA ASP A 251 21.63 -11.61 -67.61
C ASP A 251 20.39 -10.94 -68.26
N SER A 252 19.71 -10.02 -67.56
CA SER A 252 18.50 -9.29 -68.00
C SER A 252 17.30 -10.14 -68.44
N ARG A 253 17.36 -11.47 -68.33
CA ARG A 253 16.23 -12.38 -68.59
C ARG A 253 15.24 -12.36 -67.43
N PRO A 254 13.92 -12.45 -67.69
CA PRO A 254 12.91 -12.47 -66.65
C PRO A 254 13.14 -13.66 -65.69
N ILE A 255 12.92 -13.43 -64.40
CA ILE A 255 12.99 -14.47 -63.37
C ILE A 255 11.68 -15.26 -63.39
N ASP A 256 11.77 -16.59 -63.51
CA ASP A 256 10.63 -17.48 -63.34
C ASP A 256 10.16 -17.45 -61.88
N GLN A 257 9.14 -16.65 -61.60
CA GLN A 257 8.62 -16.45 -60.24
C GLN A 257 8.11 -17.75 -59.58
N LYS A 258 7.71 -18.75 -60.36
CA LYS A 258 7.28 -20.06 -59.85
C LYS A 258 8.46 -20.86 -59.26
N LYS A 259 9.58 -20.93 -59.99
CA LYS A 259 10.80 -21.60 -59.50
C LYS A 259 11.37 -20.90 -58.26
N LEU A 260 11.36 -19.57 -58.25
CA LEU A 260 11.83 -18.80 -57.09
C LEU A 260 11.01 -19.11 -55.82
N LYS A 261 9.70 -19.26 -55.95
CA LYS A 261 8.82 -19.63 -54.82
C LYS A 261 9.06 -21.07 -54.36
N GLU A 262 9.21 -22.01 -55.29
CA GLU A 262 9.55 -23.40 -54.96
C GLU A 262 10.90 -23.52 -54.24
N ASP A 263 11.91 -22.77 -54.67
CA ASP A 263 13.23 -22.77 -54.02
C ASP A 263 13.18 -22.14 -52.62
N GLN A 264 12.38 -21.08 -52.43
CA GLN A 264 12.13 -20.50 -51.11
C GLN A 264 11.38 -21.46 -50.17
N GLU A 265 10.43 -22.24 -50.69
CA GLU A 265 9.69 -23.24 -49.92
C GLU A 265 10.59 -24.42 -49.54
N LYS A 266 11.45 -24.90 -50.45
CA LYS A 266 12.47 -25.91 -50.15
C LYS A 266 13.45 -25.46 -49.07
N LEU A 267 13.91 -24.20 -49.14
CA LEU A 267 14.76 -23.64 -48.07
C LEU A 267 14.00 -23.61 -46.73
N LYS A 268 12.76 -23.14 -46.70
CA LYS A 268 11.94 -23.08 -45.47
C LYS A 268 11.78 -24.47 -44.84
N GLN A 269 11.53 -25.50 -45.64
CA GLN A 269 11.42 -26.89 -45.16
C GLN A 269 12.76 -27.42 -44.63
N GLN A 270 13.88 -27.07 -45.28
CA GLN A 270 15.22 -27.46 -44.83
C GLN A 270 15.58 -26.85 -43.45
N TYR A 271 15.14 -25.62 -43.18
CA TYR A 271 15.35 -24.95 -41.89
C TYR A 271 14.39 -25.43 -40.80
N GLN A 272 13.19 -25.91 -41.16
CA GLN A 272 12.22 -26.47 -40.20
C GLN A 272 12.62 -27.86 -39.69
N GLN A 273 13.39 -28.64 -40.45
CA GLN A 273 13.76 -30.02 -40.09
C GLN A 273 15.04 -30.17 -39.25
N LYS A 274 15.83 -29.12 -39.06
CA LYS A 274 17.08 -29.22 -38.29
C LYS A 274 16.91 -28.55 -36.93
N ASP A 275 16.79 -29.37 -35.89
CA ASP A 275 16.96 -28.90 -34.51
C ASP A 275 18.30 -28.19 -34.36
N TYR A 276 18.23 -26.94 -33.93
CA TYR A 276 19.40 -26.08 -33.73
C TYR A 276 20.25 -26.62 -32.58
N ASP A 277 21.40 -27.20 -32.89
CA ASP A 277 22.39 -27.64 -31.90
C ASP A 277 23.47 -26.56 -31.71
N PRO A 278 23.44 -25.78 -30.62
CA PRO A 278 24.38 -24.68 -30.39
C PRO A 278 25.82 -25.17 -30.20
N ARG A 279 26.06 -26.46 -29.97
CA ARG A 279 27.40 -27.03 -29.81
C ARG A 279 28.06 -27.37 -31.15
N LYS A 280 27.29 -27.53 -32.23
CA LYS A 280 27.82 -27.85 -33.58
C LYS A 280 28.58 -26.70 -34.23
N PHE A 281 28.24 -25.46 -33.90
CA PHE A 281 28.84 -24.26 -34.51
C PHE A 281 29.80 -23.51 -33.55
N LYS A 282 30.17 -24.13 -32.42
CA LYS A 282 31.11 -23.53 -31.48
C LYS A 282 32.49 -23.46 -32.13
N LEU A 283 32.96 -22.26 -32.40
CA LEU A 283 34.33 -22.00 -32.88
C LEU A 283 35.30 -22.51 -31.82
N LYS A 284 36.05 -23.59 -32.12
CA LYS A 284 37.19 -23.96 -31.28
C LYS A 284 38.22 -22.84 -31.39
N HIS A 285 38.53 -22.19 -30.27
CA HIS A 285 39.46 -21.06 -30.15
C HIS A 285 39.07 -19.77 -30.91
N GLY A 286 37.78 -19.57 -31.23
CA GLY A 286 37.32 -18.32 -31.87
C GLY A 286 37.72 -18.16 -33.33
N VAL A 287 38.38 -19.15 -33.93
CA VAL A 287 38.76 -19.17 -35.35
C VAL A 287 37.83 -20.15 -36.08
N ARG A 288 37.24 -19.71 -37.20
CA ARG A 288 36.54 -20.63 -38.10
C ARG A 288 37.60 -21.54 -38.68
N GLN A 289 37.58 -22.83 -38.33
CA GLN A 289 38.31 -23.82 -39.11
C GLN A 289 37.75 -23.75 -40.54
N ASN A 290 38.55 -23.23 -41.47
CA ASN A 290 38.26 -23.37 -42.87
C ASN A 290 38.18 -24.87 -43.13
N LEU A 291 37.00 -25.38 -43.47
CA LEU A 291 36.92 -26.67 -44.13
C LEU A 291 37.72 -26.51 -45.43
N GLU A 292 38.83 -27.22 -45.55
CA GLU A 292 39.78 -27.17 -46.67
C GLU A 292 39.22 -27.68 -48.01
N HIS A 293 37.90 -27.79 -48.14
CA HIS A 293 37.23 -28.16 -49.39
C HIS A 293 36.05 -27.23 -49.65
N ASN A 294 36.35 -25.97 -49.95
CA ASN A 294 35.57 -25.16 -50.88
C ASN A 294 36.55 -24.19 -51.54
N THR A 295 37.43 -24.75 -52.38
CA THR A 295 38.04 -23.96 -53.44
C THR A 295 36.90 -23.27 -54.18
N PHE A 296 36.97 -21.95 -54.26
CA PHE A 296 36.06 -21.16 -55.06
C PHE A 296 36.19 -21.62 -56.51
N THR A 297 35.23 -22.43 -56.98
CA THR A 297 35.16 -22.92 -58.36
C THR A 297 34.46 -21.92 -59.29
N GLY A 298 34.21 -20.70 -58.82
CA GLY A 298 33.64 -19.64 -59.63
C GLY A 298 34.64 -19.16 -60.67
N SER A 299 34.31 -19.32 -61.95
CA SER A 299 35.00 -18.63 -63.04
C SER A 299 34.62 -17.14 -62.99
N GLY A 300 35.58 -16.30 -62.61
CA GLY A 300 35.41 -14.85 -62.67
C GLY A 300 35.46 -14.37 -64.12
N LEU A 301 34.42 -13.66 -64.58
CA LEU A 301 34.50 -12.86 -65.81
C LEU A 301 35.18 -11.53 -65.49
N SER A 302 36.32 -11.27 -66.12
CA SER A 302 37.01 -9.97 -66.08
C SER A 302 36.16 -8.92 -66.81
N ILE A 303 35.52 -8.02 -66.07
CA ILE A 303 34.83 -6.87 -66.62
C ILE A 303 35.75 -5.65 -66.50
N GLY A 304 36.18 -5.12 -67.65
CA GLY A 304 36.84 -3.82 -67.77
C GLY A 304 38.34 -3.88 -68.04
N LYS A 305 38.73 -3.72 -69.31
CA LYS A 305 40.07 -3.22 -69.65
C LYS A 305 40.04 -1.70 -69.47
N THR A 306 40.73 -1.19 -68.46
CA THR A 306 41.00 0.25 -68.33
C THR A 306 41.90 0.68 -69.51
N PRO A 307 41.51 1.68 -70.32
CA PRO A 307 42.39 2.18 -71.37
C PRO A 307 43.59 2.90 -70.73
N ALA A 308 44.77 2.67 -71.29
CA ALA A 308 46.03 3.23 -70.82
C ALA A 308 45.98 4.77 -70.85
N ARG A 309 46.36 5.40 -69.72
CA ARG A 309 46.68 6.83 -69.67
C ARG A 309 47.88 7.09 -70.58
N TYR A 310 47.70 7.88 -71.63
CA TYR A 310 48.82 8.51 -72.34
C TYR A 310 49.52 9.50 -71.40
N LYS A 311 50.86 9.51 -71.47
CA LYS A 311 51.76 10.44 -70.78
C LYS A 311 51.60 11.86 -71.30
#